data_AF-A0A421BC26-F1
#
_entry.id   AF-A0A421BC26-F1
#
_cell.length_a   1.000
_cell.length_b   1.000
_cell.length_c   1.000
_cell.angle_alpha   90.00
_cell.angle_beta   90.00
_cell.angle_gamma   90.00
#
_symmetry.space_group_name_H-M   'P 1'
#
loop_
_entity.id
_entity.type
_entity.pdbx_description
1 polymer ?
#
loop_
_entity_poly.entity_id
_entity_poly.type
_entity_poly.pdbx_seq_one_letter_code
_entity_poly.pdbx_strand_id
1 'polypeptide(L)'
;MTRLETADHAVLPWRIHEMTADFRVEDTWSFRTPGAGPDDFPTMLAALRSSGDYQPPSTRWLFKARWRLGELFGWDRDRLPGASLRDRLPADLREAPRGRDSASMPLRAVYELDTESARELANKTVHAVMHLGWTRRPDGEYELRMTVLVKPNGWWGRAYMAAIAPFRYLVVYPAMTRQWERAWLGR
;
A
#
# COMPACT_ATOMS: atom_id res chain seq x y z
N MET A 1 11.33 -3.27 10.57
CA MET A 1 10.28 -4.00 9.83
C MET A 1 10.42 -5.51 9.98
N THR A 2 9.30 -6.21 10.12
CA THR A 2 9.21 -7.69 10.09
C THR A 2 8.21 -8.09 9.02
N ARG A 3 8.54 -9.10 8.19
CA ARG A 3 7.55 -9.70 7.28
C ARG A 3 6.59 -10.55 8.10
N LEU A 4 5.30 -10.34 7.92
CA LEU A 4 4.26 -11.13 8.57
C LEU A 4 3.72 -12.20 7.62
N GLU A 5 3.07 -13.21 8.18
CA GLU A 5 2.36 -14.19 7.38
C GLU A 5 1.14 -13.54 6.74
N THR A 6 0.79 -13.96 5.53
CA THR A 6 -0.39 -13.41 4.84
C THR A 6 -1.69 -13.74 5.57
N ALA A 7 -1.72 -14.84 6.33
CA ALA A 7 -2.85 -15.23 7.17
C ALA A 7 -3.13 -14.21 8.29
N ASP A 8 -2.11 -13.50 8.80
CA ASP A 8 -2.25 -12.49 9.85
C ASP A 8 -3.12 -11.30 9.41
N HIS A 9 -3.17 -11.01 8.09
CA HIS A 9 -4.03 -9.98 7.53
C HIS A 9 -5.48 -10.42 7.42
N ALA A 10 -5.71 -11.69 7.07
CA ALA A 10 -7.03 -12.24 6.81
C ALA A 10 -7.89 -12.39 8.08
N VAL A 11 -7.26 -12.60 9.24
CA VAL A 11 -7.96 -12.76 10.54
C VAL A 11 -8.43 -11.44 11.15
N LEU A 12 -7.91 -10.31 10.66
CA LEU A 12 -8.25 -8.99 11.18
C LEU A 12 -9.51 -8.43 10.49
N PRO A 13 -10.40 -7.75 11.22
CA PRO A 13 -11.71 -7.30 10.73
C PRO A 13 -11.60 -6.01 9.89
N TRP A 14 -10.71 -6.00 8.90
CA TRP A 14 -10.50 -4.84 8.03
C TRP A 14 -11.64 -4.66 7.04
N ARG A 15 -12.10 -3.41 6.86
CA ARG A 15 -13.12 -3.08 5.86
C ARG A 15 -12.60 -3.28 4.43
N ILE A 16 -11.28 -3.25 4.21
CA ILE A 16 -10.68 -3.49 2.88
C ILE A 16 -11.16 -4.82 2.25
N HIS A 17 -11.40 -5.84 3.10
CA HIS A 17 -11.82 -7.17 2.68
C HIS A 17 -13.14 -7.17 1.91
N GLU A 18 -14.04 -6.23 2.19
CA GLU A 18 -15.33 -6.09 1.48
C GLU A 18 -15.15 -5.73 0.00
N MET A 19 -14.03 -5.11 -0.37
CA MET A 19 -13.78 -4.62 -1.73
C MET A 19 -12.71 -5.43 -2.47
N THR A 20 -11.93 -6.24 -1.74
CA THR A 20 -10.75 -6.92 -2.26
C THR A 20 -10.84 -8.45 -2.21
N ALA A 21 -12.05 -9.02 -2.13
CA ALA A 21 -12.26 -10.47 -2.15
C ALA A 21 -11.66 -11.16 -3.40
N ASP A 22 -11.53 -10.44 -4.53
CA ASP A 22 -10.92 -10.90 -5.77
C ASP A 22 -9.42 -10.56 -5.91
N PHE A 23 -8.78 -10.10 -4.83
CA PHE A 23 -7.35 -9.82 -4.77
C PHE A 23 -6.63 -10.89 -3.94
N ARG A 24 -5.37 -11.13 -4.29
CA ARG A 24 -4.48 -11.94 -3.45
C ARG A 24 -3.63 -11.04 -2.56
N VAL A 25 -3.40 -11.46 -1.32
CA VAL A 25 -2.37 -10.85 -0.47
C VAL A 25 -1.02 -11.25 -1.04
N GLU A 26 -0.26 -10.25 -1.51
CA GLU A 26 1.08 -10.45 -2.03
C GLU A 26 2.10 -10.41 -0.89
N ASP A 27 1.97 -9.47 0.03
CA ASP A 27 2.90 -9.25 1.13
C ASP A 27 2.25 -8.53 2.32
N THR A 28 2.68 -8.86 3.54
CA THR A 28 2.32 -8.14 4.77
C THR A 28 3.59 -7.79 5.55
N TRP A 29 3.67 -6.55 6.01
CA TRP A 29 4.83 -6.02 6.73
C TRP A 29 4.41 -5.23 7.96
N SER A 30 5.09 -5.44 9.08
CA SER A 30 4.95 -4.62 10.29
C SER A 30 6.08 -3.59 10.38
N PHE A 31 5.73 -2.34 10.73
CA PHE A 31 6.65 -1.24 11.01
C PHE A 31 6.46 -0.83 12.47
N ARG A 32 7.57 -0.76 13.20
CA ARG A 32 7.53 -0.39 14.61
C ARG A 32 7.19 1.09 14.75
N THR A 33 6.30 1.39 15.67
CA THR A 33 5.93 2.74 16.05
C THR A 33 6.03 2.87 17.57
N PRO A 34 7.25 3.01 18.13
CA PRO A 34 7.45 3.09 19.57
C PRO A 34 6.65 4.25 20.19
N GLY A 35 6.04 3.99 21.35
CA GLY A 35 5.20 4.97 22.04
C GLY A 35 3.86 5.29 21.36
N ALA A 36 3.45 4.49 20.37
CA ALA A 36 2.16 4.63 19.70
C ALA A 36 0.99 4.15 20.58
N GLY A 37 -0.06 4.96 20.64
CA GLY A 37 -1.35 4.63 21.22
C GLY A 37 -2.41 4.15 20.19
N PRO A 38 -3.61 3.81 20.67
CA PRO A 38 -4.72 3.37 19.81
C PRO A 38 -5.14 4.40 18.76
N ASP A 39 -5.10 5.68 19.11
CA ASP A 39 -5.64 6.77 18.28
C ASP A 39 -4.58 7.48 17.43
N ASP A 40 -3.36 6.91 17.36
CA ASP A 40 -2.21 7.54 16.73
C ASP A 40 -2.07 7.25 15.22
N PHE A 41 -2.99 6.49 14.63
CA PHE A 41 -2.93 6.21 13.21
C PHE A 41 -3.02 7.46 12.33
N PRO A 42 -3.93 8.44 12.56
CA PRO A 42 -3.92 9.69 11.83
C PRO A 42 -2.60 10.46 11.98
N THR A 43 -1.98 10.41 13.16
CA THR A 43 -0.65 10.99 13.43
C THR A 43 0.42 10.31 12.57
N MET A 44 0.38 8.98 12.46
CA MET A 44 1.28 8.23 11.58
C MET A 44 1.09 8.61 10.11
N LEU A 45 -0.15 8.69 9.63
CA LEU A 45 -0.43 9.10 8.24
C LEU A 45 0.04 10.54 7.97
N ALA A 46 -0.09 11.45 8.94
CA ALA A 46 0.43 12.80 8.86
C ALA A 46 1.97 12.81 8.79
N ALA A 47 2.66 12.04 9.62
CA ALA A 47 4.12 11.92 9.60
C ALA A 47 4.64 11.39 8.25
N LEU A 48 3.97 10.36 7.70
CA LEU A 48 4.29 9.81 6.38
C LEU A 48 4.13 10.83 5.26
N ARG A 49 3.12 11.72 5.34
CA ARG A 49 2.93 12.82 4.38
C ARG A 49 4.03 13.87 4.52
N SER A 50 4.31 14.32 5.74
CA SER A 50 5.28 15.40 6.01
C SER A 50 6.71 15.01 5.64
N SER A 51 7.07 13.73 5.74
CA SER A 51 8.39 13.20 5.36
C SER A 51 8.64 13.08 3.85
N GLY A 52 7.78 13.65 3.00
CA GLY A 52 7.92 13.61 1.54
C GLY A 52 7.29 12.38 0.89
N ASP A 53 6.20 11.88 1.49
CA ASP A 53 5.37 10.73 1.10
C ASP A 53 5.95 9.33 1.33
N TYR A 54 5.03 8.36 1.34
CA TYR A 54 5.16 6.91 1.47
C TYR A 54 6.26 6.23 0.62
N GLN A 55 6.90 6.93 -0.32
CA GLN A 55 7.85 6.34 -1.26
C GLN A 55 9.26 6.96 -1.15
N PRO A 56 10.30 6.15 -0.91
CA PRO A 56 11.67 6.63 -0.87
C PRO A 56 12.16 6.95 -2.28
N PRO A 57 13.16 7.83 -2.45
CA PRO A 57 13.71 8.15 -3.77
C PRO A 57 14.18 6.94 -4.60
N SER A 58 14.49 5.81 -3.95
CA SER A 58 14.85 4.54 -4.61
C SER A 58 13.68 3.88 -5.35
N THR A 59 12.42 4.16 -5.02
CA THR A 59 11.27 3.65 -5.80
C THR A 59 11.12 4.39 -7.13
N ARG A 60 11.61 5.63 -7.28
CA ARG A 60 11.67 6.32 -8.58
C ARG A 60 12.44 5.51 -9.61
N TRP A 61 13.49 4.80 -9.19
CA TRP A 61 14.26 3.90 -10.05
C TRP A 61 13.45 2.68 -10.48
N LEU A 62 12.57 2.18 -9.63
CA LEU A 62 11.64 1.12 -9.97
C LEU A 62 10.56 1.55 -10.93
N PHE A 63 10.07 2.78 -10.79
CA PHE A 63 9.14 3.37 -11.76
C PHE A 63 9.83 3.64 -13.09
N LYS A 64 11.12 4.04 -13.09
CA LYS A 64 11.95 4.10 -14.30
C LYS A 64 12.20 2.73 -14.92
N ALA A 65 12.47 1.70 -14.11
CA ALA A 65 12.64 0.32 -14.57
C ALA A 65 11.31 -0.24 -15.11
N ARG A 66 10.19 0.06 -14.44
CA ARG A 66 8.83 -0.20 -14.91
C ARG A 66 8.53 0.54 -16.19
N TRP A 67 8.97 1.80 -16.34
CA TRP A 67 8.85 2.55 -17.60
C TRP A 67 9.65 1.89 -18.70
N ARG A 68 10.90 1.49 -18.45
CA ARG A 68 11.73 0.75 -19.41
C ARG A 68 11.12 -0.60 -19.80
N LEU A 69 10.54 -1.32 -18.84
CA LEU A 69 9.77 -2.53 -19.10
C LEU A 69 8.46 -2.21 -19.86
N GLY A 70 7.79 -1.11 -19.52
CA GLY A 70 6.56 -0.66 -20.17
C GLY A 70 6.76 -0.16 -21.59
N GLU A 71 7.91 0.44 -21.90
CA GLU A 71 8.36 0.82 -23.24
C GLU A 71 8.72 -0.41 -24.08
N LEU A 72 9.41 -1.41 -23.51
CA LEU A 72 9.74 -2.65 -24.23
C LEU A 72 8.50 -3.48 -24.60
N PHE A 73 7.45 -3.44 -23.78
CA PHE A 73 6.29 -4.33 -23.90
C PHE A 73 4.95 -3.61 -24.18
N GLY A 74 4.95 -2.29 -24.41
CA GLY A 74 3.74 -1.51 -24.72
C GLY A 74 2.74 -1.38 -23.56
N TRP A 75 3.21 -1.43 -22.32
CA TRP A 75 2.36 -1.38 -21.11
C TRP A 75 2.09 0.05 -20.61
N ASP A 76 2.81 1.03 -21.15
CA ASP A 76 2.48 2.44 -20.94
C ASP A 76 1.38 2.84 -21.92
N ARG A 77 0.14 2.92 -21.42
CA ARG A 77 -0.64 4.16 -21.53
C ARG A 77 -2.03 4.21 -20.94
N ASP A 78 -2.72 3.10 -20.65
CA ASP A 78 -4.12 3.25 -20.21
C ASP A 78 -4.34 2.79 -18.77
N ARG A 79 -4.68 3.77 -17.91
CA ARG A 79 -5.52 3.50 -16.74
C ARG A 79 -6.82 2.92 -17.29
N LEU A 80 -7.20 1.73 -16.84
CA LEU A 80 -8.47 1.13 -17.25
C LEU A 80 -9.61 2.00 -16.68
N PRO A 81 -10.46 2.63 -17.51
CA PRO A 81 -11.64 3.35 -17.03
C PRO A 81 -12.58 2.35 -16.30
N GLY A 82 -13.12 2.73 -15.14
CA GLY A 82 -14.14 1.94 -14.42
C GLY A 82 -13.62 0.78 -13.57
N ALA A 83 -12.33 0.74 -13.24
CA ALA A 83 -11.72 -0.28 -12.39
C ALA A 83 -11.21 0.27 -11.04
N SER A 84 -11.78 1.37 -10.54
CA SER A 84 -11.39 1.89 -9.23
C SER A 84 -12.06 1.09 -8.13
N LEU A 85 -11.35 0.80 -7.03
CA LEU A 85 -11.98 0.30 -5.82
C LEU A 85 -12.97 1.28 -5.23
N ARG A 86 -12.86 2.58 -5.55
CA ARG A 86 -13.83 3.58 -5.11
C ARG A 86 -15.24 3.28 -5.63
N ASP A 87 -15.35 2.69 -6.81
CA ASP A 87 -16.64 2.33 -7.41
C ASP A 87 -17.32 1.17 -6.67
N ARG A 88 -16.54 0.42 -5.86
CA ARG A 88 -16.99 -0.71 -5.03
C ARG A 88 -17.19 -0.35 -3.56
N LEU A 89 -16.90 0.89 -3.15
CA LEU A 89 -17.01 1.29 -1.75
C LEU A 89 -18.45 1.13 -1.26
N PRO A 90 -18.67 0.55 -0.06
CA PRO A 90 -19.89 0.71 0.73
C PRO A 90 -20.25 2.19 0.96
N ALA A 91 -21.52 2.49 1.24
CA ALA A 91 -22.00 3.87 1.35
C ALA A 91 -21.28 4.67 2.47
N ASP A 92 -21.09 4.05 3.63
CA ASP A 92 -20.34 4.61 4.77
C ASP A 92 -18.89 4.95 4.40
N LEU A 93 -18.21 4.08 3.65
CA LEU A 93 -16.84 4.35 3.19
C LEU A 93 -16.74 5.39 2.07
N ARG A 94 -17.83 5.64 1.32
CA ARG A 94 -17.86 6.74 0.34
C ARG A 94 -17.94 8.10 1.03
N GLU A 95 -18.60 8.17 2.18
CA GLU A 95 -18.71 9.36 3.02
C GLU A 95 -17.45 9.61 3.85
N ALA A 96 -16.69 8.56 4.15
CA ALA A 96 -15.41 8.66 4.83
C ALA A 96 -14.38 9.51 4.03
N PRO A 97 -13.41 10.14 4.72
CA PRO A 97 -12.33 10.85 4.06
C PRO A 97 -11.63 9.95 3.04
N ARG A 98 -11.48 10.44 1.81
CA ARG A 98 -10.73 9.74 0.76
C ARG A 98 -9.23 9.60 1.10
N GLY A 99 -8.70 10.56 1.86
CA GLY A 99 -7.28 10.82 2.00
C GLY A 99 -6.71 11.70 0.89
N ARG A 100 -5.55 12.31 1.13
CA ARG A 100 -4.88 13.21 0.16
C ARG A 100 -4.07 12.41 -0.84
N ASP A 101 -4.18 12.74 -2.13
CA ASP A 101 -3.26 12.28 -3.17
C ASP A 101 -1.95 13.09 -3.13
N SER A 102 -0.86 12.49 -3.59
CA SER A 102 0.41 13.20 -3.79
C SER A 102 0.96 12.92 -5.17
N ALA A 103 1.56 13.93 -5.80
CA ALA A 103 2.22 13.79 -7.10
C ALA A 103 3.45 12.86 -7.05
N SER A 104 4.06 12.68 -5.88
CA SER A 104 5.21 11.78 -5.70
C SER A 104 4.77 10.31 -5.59
N MET A 105 3.49 10.04 -5.28
CA MET A 105 2.96 8.72 -5.05
C MET A 105 1.99 8.28 -6.16
N PRO A 106 2.29 7.20 -6.89
CA PRO A 106 1.45 6.75 -8.01
C PRO A 106 0.15 6.08 -7.57
N LEU A 107 0.07 5.63 -6.30
CA LEU A 107 -1.16 5.08 -5.74
C LEU A 107 -2.11 6.23 -5.37
N ARG A 108 -3.37 6.12 -5.77
CA ARG A 108 -4.46 7.05 -5.43
C ARG A 108 -5.13 6.64 -4.14
N ALA A 109 -5.46 7.60 -3.30
CA ALA A 109 -6.18 7.33 -2.06
C ALA A 109 -7.61 6.84 -2.35
N VAL A 110 -8.03 5.77 -1.67
CA VAL A 110 -9.35 5.15 -1.76
C VAL A 110 -10.20 5.58 -0.58
N TYR A 111 -9.74 5.36 0.65
CA TYR A 111 -10.36 5.83 1.89
C TYR A 111 -9.33 5.91 3.01
N GLU A 112 -9.67 6.62 4.07
CA GLU A 112 -8.91 6.80 5.31
C GLU A 112 -9.87 6.83 6.49
N LEU A 113 -9.70 5.88 7.41
CA LEU A 113 -10.41 5.74 8.68
C LEU A 113 -9.43 5.93 9.84
N ASP A 114 -9.94 5.87 11.07
CA ASP A 114 -9.16 6.05 12.29
C ASP A 114 -8.18 4.91 12.56
N THR A 115 -8.36 3.73 11.97
CA THR A 115 -7.49 2.56 12.21
C THR A 115 -7.00 1.89 10.93
N GLU A 116 -7.49 2.31 9.76
CA GLU A 116 -7.00 1.77 8.49
C GLU A 116 -7.16 2.77 7.33
N SER A 117 -6.34 2.62 6.30
CA SER A 117 -6.47 3.36 5.04
C SER A 117 -6.07 2.51 3.85
N ALA A 118 -6.59 2.85 2.67
CA ALA A 118 -6.29 2.14 1.45
C ALA A 118 -5.92 3.11 0.33
N ARG A 119 -4.92 2.71 -0.47
CA ARG A 119 -4.53 3.39 -1.70
C ARG A 119 -4.39 2.38 -2.82
N GLU A 120 -4.69 2.74 -4.05
CA GLU A 120 -4.71 1.82 -5.18
C GLU A 120 -3.94 2.31 -6.42
N LEU A 121 -3.52 1.37 -7.25
CA LEU A 121 -2.99 1.59 -8.59
C LEU A 121 -3.61 0.55 -9.53
N ALA A 122 -4.47 0.99 -10.43
CA ALA A 122 -5.01 0.16 -11.51
C ALA A 122 -4.36 0.53 -12.85
N ASN A 123 -3.79 -0.45 -13.53
CA ASN A 123 -3.23 -0.31 -14.88
C ASN A 123 -3.49 -1.59 -15.71
N LYS A 124 -3.00 -1.64 -16.95
CA LYS A 124 -3.19 -2.81 -17.84
C LYS A 124 -2.63 -4.12 -17.29
N THR A 125 -1.58 -4.11 -16.47
CA THR A 125 -0.92 -5.33 -15.97
C THR A 125 -1.44 -5.79 -14.61
N VAL A 126 -1.77 -4.87 -13.72
CA VAL A 126 -2.19 -5.20 -12.35
C VAL A 126 -3.06 -4.11 -11.75
N HIS A 127 -4.02 -4.52 -10.92
CA HIS A 127 -4.65 -3.67 -9.92
C HIS A 127 -4.00 -3.98 -8.57
N ALA A 128 -3.24 -3.03 -8.03
CA ALA A 128 -2.56 -3.15 -6.76
C ALA A 128 -3.20 -2.24 -5.71
N VAL A 129 -3.21 -2.68 -4.47
CA VAL A 129 -3.69 -1.93 -3.31
C VAL A 129 -2.62 -1.98 -2.24
N MET A 130 -2.32 -0.82 -1.66
CA MET A 130 -1.58 -0.70 -0.42
C MET A 130 -2.60 -0.41 0.67
N HIS A 131 -2.82 -1.39 1.53
CA HIS A 131 -3.64 -1.28 2.72
C HIS A 131 -2.72 -1.01 3.92
N LEU A 132 -3.11 -0.05 4.75
CA LEU A 132 -2.44 0.28 6.00
C LEU A 132 -3.41 0.02 7.13
N GLY A 133 -3.03 -0.82 8.08
CA GLY A 133 -3.82 -1.12 9.28
C GLY A 133 -3.05 -0.78 10.54
N TRP A 134 -3.75 -0.27 11.54
CA TRP A 134 -3.22 0.05 12.86
C TRP A 134 -3.60 -1.05 13.84
N THR A 135 -2.61 -1.79 14.34
CA THR A 135 -2.87 -2.98 15.16
C THR A 135 -2.14 -2.92 16.49
N ARG A 136 -2.81 -3.39 17.54
CA ARG A 136 -2.18 -3.60 18.83
C ARG A 136 -1.29 -4.85 18.80
N ARG A 137 -0.06 -4.72 19.27
CA ARG A 137 0.89 -5.81 19.47
C ARG A 137 0.68 -6.50 20.82
N PRO A 138 1.19 -7.73 21.01
CA PRO A 138 1.09 -8.44 22.29
C PRO A 138 1.76 -7.70 23.47
N ASP A 139 2.76 -6.87 23.21
CA ASP A 139 3.44 -6.03 24.22
C ASP A 139 2.65 -4.77 24.60
N GLY A 140 1.49 -4.54 23.98
CA GLY A 140 0.59 -3.44 24.26
C GLY A 140 0.83 -2.19 23.41
N GLU A 141 1.95 -2.09 22.71
CA GLU A 141 2.21 -1.02 21.75
C GLU A 141 1.39 -1.19 20.47
N TYR A 142 1.18 -0.12 19.73
CA TYR A 142 0.60 -0.18 18.39
C TYR A 142 1.68 -0.24 17.32
N GLU A 143 1.35 -0.86 16.19
CA GLU A 143 2.19 -0.92 14.99
C GLU A 143 1.39 -0.60 13.74
N LEU A 144 2.12 -0.07 12.75
CA LEU A 144 1.62 0.03 11.39
C LEU A 144 1.84 -1.29 10.66
N ARG A 145 0.78 -1.88 10.12
CA ARG A 145 0.86 -2.99 9.17
C ARG A 145 0.58 -2.49 7.76
N MET A 146 1.49 -2.76 6.83
CA MET A 146 1.26 -2.55 5.40
C MET A 146 1.00 -3.89 4.73
N THR A 147 -0.11 -3.97 4.02
CA THR A 147 -0.48 -5.13 3.22
C THR A 147 -0.59 -4.72 1.76
N VAL A 148 0.08 -5.46 0.89
CA VAL A 148 0.00 -5.28 -0.55
C VAL A 148 -0.95 -6.33 -1.09
N LEU A 149 -2.11 -5.90 -1.58
CA LEU A 149 -3.07 -6.76 -2.27
C LEU A 149 -2.91 -6.54 -3.78
N VAL A 150 -2.95 -7.60 -4.57
CA VAL A 150 -2.84 -7.50 -6.03
C VAL A 150 -3.87 -8.35 -6.73
N LYS A 151 -4.36 -7.86 -7.86
CA LYS A 151 -5.14 -8.59 -8.84
C LYS A 151 -4.43 -8.47 -10.20
N PRO A 152 -3.60 -9.46 -10.57
CA PRO A 152 -2.90 -9.45 -11.84
C PRO A 152 -3.86 -9.65 -13.01
N ASN A 153 -3.69 -8.88 -14.08
CA ASN A 153 -4.51 -9.02 -15.29
C ASN A 153 -3.93 -10.12 -16.20
N GLY A 154 -4.60 -11.26 -16.22
CA GLY A 154 -4.21 -12.40 -17.05
C GLY A 154 -2.83 -12.97 -16.70
N TRP A 155 -2.25 -13.70 -17.66
CA TRP A 155 -0.97 -14.36 -17.46
C TRP A 155 0.23 -13.39 -17.49
N TRP A 156 0.15 -12.35 -18.33
CA TRP A 156 1.17 -11.31 -18.40
C TRP A 156 1.30 -10.53 -17.09
N GLY A 157 0.19 -10.20 -16.43
CA GLY A 157 0.20 -9.58 -15.11
C GLY A 157 0.91 -10.46 -14.07
N ARG A 158 0.71 -11.78 -14.11
CA ARG A 158 1.38 -12.72 -13.21
C ARG A 158 2.88 -12.79 -13.46
N ALA A 159 3.30 -12.87 -14.72
CA ALA A 159 4.72 -12.86 -15.10
C ALA A 159 5.41 -11.55 -14.69
N TYR A 160 4.74 -10.42 -14.90
CA TYR A 160 5.21 -9.10 -14.46
C TYR A 160 5.44 -9.06 -12.95
N MET A 161 4.47 -9.52 -12.15
CA MET A 161 4.58 -9.55 -10.69
C MET A 161 5.77 -10.40 -10.21
N ALA A 162 6.02 -11.53 -10.86
CA ALA A 162 7.17 -12.38 -10.56
C ALA A 162 8.50 -11.69 -10.91
N ALA A 163 8.58 -11.04 -12.07
CA ALA A 163 9.80 -10.37 -12.53
C ALA A 163 10.23 -9.20 -11.62
N ILE A 164 9.27 -8.44 -11.07
CA ILE A 164 9.58 -7.30 -10.19
C ILE A 164 9.76 -7.70 -8.71
N ALA A 165 9.42 -8.93 -8.33
CA ALA A 165 9.44 -9.37 -6.93
C ALA A 165 10.83 -9.19 -6.28
N PRO A 166 11.96 -9.60 -6.89
CA PRO A 166 13.28 -9.43 -6.27
C PRO A 166 13.61 -7.97 -5.94
N PHE A 167 13.30 -7.04 -6.86
CA PHE A 167 13.53 -5.62 -6.59
C PHE A 167 12.65 -5.12 -5.44
N ARG A 168 11.39 -5.56 -5.38
CA ARG A 168 10.46 -5.16 -4.33
C ARG A 168 10.99 -5.54 -2.94
N TYR A 169 11.51 -6.75 -2.78
CA TYR A 169 12.08 -7.21 -1.52
C TYR A 169 13.46 -6.61 -1.19
N LEU A 170 14.33 -6.46 -2.19
CA LEU A 170 15.72 -6.06 -1.95
C LEU A 170 15.92 -4.53 -1.86
N VAL A 171 15.04 -3.76 -2.50
CA VAL A 171 15.24 -2.30 -2.66
C VAL A 171 14.06 -1.51 -2.13
N VAL A 172 12.83 -1.85 -2.49
CA VAL A 172 11.63 -1.06 -2.13
C VAL A 172 11.32 -1.13 -0.66
N TYR A 173 10.99 -2.33 -0.18
CA TYR A 173 10.49 -2.49 1.17
C TYR A 173 11.53 -2.08 2.22
N PRO A 174 12.83 -2.39 2.08
CA PRO A 174 13.85 -1.90 3.01
C PRO A 174 13.96 -0.38 3.01
N ALA A 175 13.91 0.27 1.85
CA ALA A 175 14.00 1.73 1.78
C ALA A 175 12.74 2.41 2.34
N MET A 176 11.54 1.87 2.04
CA MET A 176 10.27 2.38 2.55
C MET A 176 10.24 2.27 4.07
N THR A 177 10.65 1.12 4.60
CA THR A 177 10.79 0.90 6.05
C THR A 177 11.61 1.97 6.73
N ARG A 178 12.84 2.17 6.27
CA ARG A 178 13.76 3.12 6.88
C ARG A 178 13.19 4.53 6.84
N GLN A 179 12.43 4.88 5.81
CA GLN A 179 11.79 6.19 5.73
C GLN A 179 10.62 6.31 6.71
N TRP A 180 9.75 5.30 6.79
CA TRP A 180 8.54 5.35 7.60
C TRP A 180 8.86 5.29 9.10
N GLU A 181 9.80 4.43 9.50
CA GLU A 181 10.30 4.39 10.89
C GLU A 181 10.95 5.73 11.28
N ARG A 182 11.71 6.36 10.38
CA ARG A 182 12.28 7.72 10.61
C ARG A 182 11.20 8.80 10.66
N ALA A 183 10.18 8.72 9.82
CA ALA A 183 9.07 9.67 9.80
C ALA A 183 8.32 9.64 11.14
N TRP A 184 8.06 8.44 11.67
CA TRP A 184 7.45 8.29 12.98
C TRP A 184 8.31 8.83 14.11
N LEU A 185 9.62 8.56 14.09
CA LEU A 185 10.54 9.05 15.12
C LEU A 185 10.75 10.58 15.08
N GLY A 186 10.51 11.22 13.95
CA GLY A 186 10.66 12.67 13.75
C GLY A 186 9.35 13.45 13.69
N ARG A 187 8.23 12.85 14.07
CA ARG A 187 6.88 13.45 14.04
C ARG A 187 6.66 14.50 15.12
#